data_AF-A0A6I5CMF1-F1
#
_entry.id   AF-A0A6I5CMF1-F1
#
_cell.length_a   1.000
_cell.length_b   1.000
_cell.length_c   1.000
_cell.angle_alpha   90.00
_cell.angle_beta   90.00
_cell.angle_gamma   90.00
#
_symmetry.space_group_name_H-M   'P 1'
#
loop_
_entity.id
_entity.type
_entity.pdbx_description
1 polymer ?
#
loop_
_entity_poly.entity_id
_entity_poly.type
_entity_poly.pdbx_seq_one_letter_code
_entity_poly.pdbx_strand_id
1 'polypeptide(L)'
;GAVVLPGSPAAPGYEAERFSVRSVFLDGNEPTEVLDAVRRFDALPRPLPEGGDQALTVLREQWHLMTMEEELVRARELVAMYAEALDAMTKSRDLYRDAAERANEALAVYREAAGAEGAPPVRRPAAGPAGLS
;
A
#
# COMPACT_ATOMS: atom_id res chain seq x y z
N GLY A 1 -33.64 -24.47 -33.57
CA GLY A 1 -33.13 -24.24 -32.21
C GLY A 1 -31.95 -23.28 -32.26
N ALA A 2 -31.71 -22.58 -31.15
CA ALA A 2 -30.56 -21.70 -30.92
C ALA A 2 -29.98 -21.96 -29.52
N VAL A 3 -28.72 -21.58 -29.30
CA VAL A 3 -28.07 -21.67 -27.99
C VAL A 3 -27.22 -20.43 -27.75
N VAL A 4 -27.31 -19.85 -26.56
CA VAL A 4 -26.42 -18.78 -26.11
C VAL A 4 -25.21 -19.43 -25.44
N LEU A 5 -24.03 -19.26 -26.03
CA LEU A 5 -22.79 -19.84 -25.51
C LEU A 5 -22.24 -19.00 -24.36
N PRO A 6 -21.64 -19.62 -23.33
CA PRO A 6 -21.02 -18.87 -22.25
C PRO A 6 -19.72 -18.20 -22.73
N GLY A 7 -19.31 -17.13 -22.05
CA GLY A 7 -17.94 -16.62 -22.15
C GLY A 7 -16.94 -17.58 -21.50
N SER A 8 -15.65 -17.24 -21.58
CA SER A 8 -14.59 -17.95 -20.86
C SER A 8 -13.94 -17.01 -19.84
N PRO A 9 -14.03 -17.27 -18.52
CA PRO A 9 -14.78 -18.35 -17.88
C PRO A 9 -16.32 -18.13 -17.96
N ALA A 10 -17.09 -19.21 -17.75
CA ALA A 10 -18.55 -19.13 -17.71
C ALA A 10 -19.02 -18.32 -16.49
N ALA A 11 -20.02 -17.47 -16.69
CA ALA A 11 -20.58 -16.65 -15.61
C ALA A 11 -21.27 -17.53 -14.55
N PRO A 12 -21.17 -17.19 -13.25
CA PRO A 12 -21.90 -17.87 -12.19
C PRO A 12 -23.42 -17.86 -12.47
N GLY A 13 -24.06 -19.03 -12.36
CA GLY A 13 -25.48 -19.19 -12.67
C GLY A 13 -25.81 -19.47 -14.14
N TYR A 14 -24.79 -19.63 -15.01
CA TYR A 14 -24.98 -20.15 -16.35
C TYR A 14 -25.41 -21.63 -16.32
N GLU A 15 -26.57 -21.93 -16.89
CA GLU A 15 -27.12 -23.28 -17.02
C GLU A 15 -27.48 -23.51 -18.50
N ALA A 16 -26.77 -24.42 -19.18
CA ALA A 16 -26.88 -24.60 -20.63
C ALA A 16 -28.32 -24.87 -21.11
N GLU A 17 -29.11 -25.54 -20.28
CA GLU A 17 -30.52 -25.85 -20.54
C GLU A 17 -31.42 -24.60 -20.52
N ARG A 18 -31.10 -23.61 -19.67
CA ARG A 18 -31.86 -22.35 -19.57
C ARG A 18 -31.57 -21.39 -20.72
N PHE A 19 -30.42 -21.57 -21.37
CA PHE A 19 -29.91 -20.74 -22.46
C PHE A 19 -29.96 -21.45 -23.82
N SER A 20 -30.63 -22.60 -23.88
CA SER A 20 -30.96 -23.31 -25.12
C SER A 20 -32.43 -23.08 -25.49
N VAL A 21 -32.66 -22.71 -26.74
CA VAL A 21 -33.99 -22.47 -27.30
C VAL A 21 -34.26 -23.53 -28.35
N ARG A 22 -35.27 -24.38 -28.14
CA ARG A 22 -35.56 -25.50 -29.04
C ARG A 22 -36.40 -25.11 -30.26
N SER A 23 -37.07 -23.97 -30.23
CA SER A 23 -37.93 -23.49 -31.32
C SER A 23 -37.17 -23.27 -32.63
N VAL A 24 -37.89 -23.40 -33.74
CA VAL A 24 -37.38 -23.36 -35.12
C VAL A 24 -37.99 -22.15 -35.81
N PHE A 25 -37.17 -21.12 -36.06
CA PHE A 25 -37.59 -19.79 -36.53
C PHE A 25 -37.63 -19.66 -38.06
N LEU A 26 -38.20 -20.66 -38.76
CA LEU A 26 -38.22 -20.68 -40.23
C LEU A 26 -39.46 -20.03 -40.84
N ASP A 27 -40.38 -19.52 -40.01
CA ASP A 27 -41.68 -18.97 -40.38
C ASP A 27 -41.69 -17.44 -40.52
N GLY A 28 -40.54 -16.78 -40.27
CA GLY A 28 -40.40 -15.32 -40.39
C GLY A 28 -41.02 -14.54 -39.23
N ASN A 29 -41.49 -15.22 -38.18
CA ASN A 29 -41.96 -14.58 -36.96
C ASN A 29 -40.79 -14.11 -36.07
N GLU A 30 -41.02 -13.12 -35.21
CA GLU A 30 -39.96 -12.58 -34.35
C GLU A 30 -39.48 -13.64 -33.33
N PRO A 31 -38.16 -13.88 -33.21
CA PRO A 31 -37.59 -14.93 -32.34
C PRO A 31 -37.50 -14.48 -30.88
N THR A 32 -38.65 -14.14 -30.27
CA THR A 32 -38.76 -13.59 -28.91
C THR A 32 -38.10 -14.47 -27.85
N GLU A 33 -38.22 -15.80 -27.95
CA GLU A 33 -37.57 -16.74 -27.03
C GLU A 33 -36.03 -16.63 -27.04
N VAL A 34 -35.42 -16.33 -28.19
CA VAL A 34 -33.97 -16.12 -28.31
C VAL A 34 -33.59 -14.80 -27.66
N LEU A 35 -34.36 -13.74 -27.92
CA LEU A 35 -34.11 -12.43 -27.32
C LEU A 35 -34.20 -12.50 -25.80
N ASP A 36 -35.17 -13.24 -25.25
CA ASP A 36 -35.31 -13.44 -23.81
C ASP A 36 -34.19 -14.31 -23.22
N ALA A 37 -33.68 -15.28 -23.96
CA ALA A 37 -32.49 -16.05 -23.55
C ALA A 37 -31.24 -15.14 -23.48
N VAL A 38 -31.04 -14.27 -24.46
CA VAL A 38 -29.91 -13.33 -24.49
C VAL A 38 -30.01 -12.30 -23.38
N ARG A 39 -31.20 -11.71 -23.15
CA ARG A 39 -31.41 -10.73 -22.05
C ARG A 39 -31.14 -11.33 -20.68
N ARG A 40 -31.58 -12.58 -20.45
CA ARG A 40 -31.29 -13.30 -19.19
C ARG A 40 -29.81 -13.61 -19.04
N PHE A 41 -29.10 -13.88 -20.13
CA PHE A 41 -27.66 -14.13 -20.09
C PHE A 41 -26.89 -12.85 -19.75
N ASP A 42 -27.28 -11.70 -20.33
CA ASP A 42 -26.63 -10.41 -20.05
C ASP A 42 -26.80 -9.93 -18.61
N ALA A 43 -27.90 -10.33 -17.96
CA ALA A 43 -28.15 -10.02 -16.55
C ALA A 43 -27.32 -10.87 -15.56
N LEU A 44 -26.58 -11.88 -16.04
CA LEU A 44 -25.73 -12.70 -15.16
C LEU A 44 -24.57 -11.84 -14.60
N PRO A 45 -24.20 -12.03 -13.33
CA PRO A 45 -23.04 -11.36 -12.76
C PRO A 45 -21.80 -11.71 -13.59
N ARG A 46 -21.11 -10.70 -14.10
CA ARG A 46 -19.79 -10.87 -14.74
C ARG A 46 -18.73 -10.67 -13.67
N PRO A 47 -18.17 -11.76 -13.09
CA PRO A 47 -17.06 -11.61 -12.16
C PRO A 47 -15.90 -10.95 -12.91
N LEU A 48 -15.16 -10.13 -12.18
CA LEU A 48 -13.91 -9.58 -12.71
C LEU A 48 -12.96 -10.74 -13.04
N PRO A 49 -12.16 -10.63 -14.11
CA PRO A 49 -11.13 -11.62 -14.40
C PRO A 49 -10.13 -11.69 -13.24
N GLU A 50 -9.33 -12.75 -13.19
CA GLU A 50 -8.26 -12.87 -12.20
C GLU A 50 -7.35 -11.62 -12.24
N GLY A 51 -7.08 -11.03 -11.07
CA GLY A 51 -6.36 -9.76 -10.96
C GLY A 51 -7.17 -8.50 -11.29
N GLY A 52 -8.44 -8.63 -11.69
CA GLY A 52 -9.30 -7.50 -12.04
C GLY A 52 -9.57 -6.55 -10.88
N ASP A 53 -9.73 -7.06 -9.65
CA ASP A 53 -9.86 -6.22 -8.46
C ASP A 53 -8.59 -5.40 -8.18
N GLN A 54 -7.42 -6.00 -8.36
CA GLN A 54 -6.13 -5.30 -8.20
C GLN A 54 -5.95 -4.24 -9.29
N ALA A 55 -6.28 -4.57 -10.54
CA ALA A 55 -6.24 -3.64 -11.66
C ALA A 55 -7.19 -2.45 -11.43
N LEU A 56 -8.41 -2.71 -10.95
CA LEU A 56 -9.38 -1.68 -10.60
C LEU A 56 -8.90 -0.80 -9.45
N THR A 57 -8.29 -1.40 -8.43
CA THR A 57 -7.70 -0.68 -7.30
C THR A 57 -6.61 0.27 -7.77
N VAL A 58 -5.66 -0.22 -8.58
CA VAL A 58 -4.59 0.60 -9.17
C VAL A 58 -5.16 1.73 -10.01
N LEU A 59 -6.15 1.45 -10.86
CA LEU A 59 -6.79 2.46 -11.67
C LEU A 59 -7.43 3.55 -10.80
N ARG A 60 -8.13 3.15 -9.72
CA ARG A 60 -8.78 4.10 -8.81
C ARG A 60 -7.79 4.98 -8.09
N GLU A 61 -6.69 4.40 -7.61
CA GLU A 61 -5.65 5.12 -6.90
C GLU A 61 -4.83 6.04 -7.79
N GLN A 62 -4.54 5.63 -9.03
CA GLN A 62 -3.64 6.38 -9.92
C GLN A 62 -4.35 7.43 -10.76
N TRP A 63 -5.66 7.25 -11.05
CA TRP A 63 -6.38 8.09 -12.00
C TRP A 63 -7.45 8.98 -11.34
N HIS A 64 -7.36 9.21 -10.02
CA HIS A 64 -8.31 10.04 -9.28
C HIS A 64 -9.78 9.61 -9.47
N LEU A 65 -10.02 8.30 -9.56
CA LEU A 65 -11.38 7.76 -9.64
C LEU A 65 -11.98 7.51 -8.25
N MET A 66 -11.35 8.05 -7.21
CA MET A 66 -11.90 8.04 -5.86
C MET A 66 -12.87 9.21 -5.68
N THR A 67 -13.88 9.00 -4.85
CA THR A 67 -14.75 10.08 -4.40
C THR A 67 -13.99 11.02 -3.47
N MET A 68 -14.46 12.27 -3.34
CA MET A 68 -13.84 13.26 -2.46
C MET A 68 -13.85 12.80 -0.99
N GLU A 69 -14.91 12.12 -0.57
CA GLU A 69 -15.02 11.53 0.77
C GLU A 69 -13.96 10.45 1.01
N GLU A 70 -13.74 9.56 0.04
CA GLU A 70 -12.70 8.53 0.11
C GLU A 70 -11.29 9.16 0.18
N GLU A 71 -11.01 10.16 -0.66
CA GLU A 71 -9.73 10.87 -0.63
C GLU A 71 -9.48 11.58 0.71
N LEU A 72 -10.52 12.19 1.29
CA LEU A 72 -10.44 12.87 2.58
C LEU A 72 -10.16 11.90 3.73
N VAL A 73 -10.80 10.73 3.75
CA VAL A 73 -10.53 9.69 4.76
C VAL A 73 -9.06 9.26 4.69
N ARG A 74 -8.58 8.93 3.49
CA ARG A 74 -7.19 8.52 3.27
C ARG A 74 -6.19 9.60 3.66
N ALA A 75 -6.46 10.86 3.31
CA ALA A 75 -5.59 11.98 3.68
C ALA A 75 -5.48 12.14 5.20
N ARG A 76 -6.59 11.95 5.93
CA ARG A 76 -6.58 12.00 7.40
C ARG A 76 -5.76 10.87 8.02
N GLU A 77 -5.88 9.66 7.48
CA GLU A 77 -5.07 8.52 7.92
C GLU A 77 -3.57 8.77 7.69
N LEU A 78 -3.20 9.29 6.52
CA LEU A 78 -1.82 9.66 6.22
C LEU A 78 -1.30 10.75 7.16
N VAL A 79 -2.08 11.79 7.43
CA VAL A 79 -1.69 12.85 8.37
C VAL A 79 -1.48 12.29 9.77
N ALA A 80 -2.36 11.40 10.25
CA ALA A 80 -2.21 10.75 11.54
C ALA A 80 -0.92 9.93 11.61
N MET A 81 -0.67 9.10 10.60
CA MET A 81 0.56 8.30 10.51
C MET A 81 1.83 9.17 10.52
N TYR A 82 1.85 10.26 9.75
CA TYR A 82 3.01 11.17 9.74
C TYR A 82 3.17 11.95 11.04
N ALA A 83 2.07 12.32 11.70
CA ALA A 83 2.12 12.97 13.01
C ALA A 83 2.75 12.05 14.06
N GLU A 84 2.35 10.77 14.09
CA GLU A 84 2.94 9.76 14.97
C GLU A 84 4.43 9.55 14.67
N ALA A 85 4.80 9.44 13.39
CA ALA A 85 6.20 9.31 12.99
C ALA A 85 7.03 10.52 13.44
N LEU A 86 6.51 11.74 13.29
CA LEU A 86 7.20 12.96 13.69
C LEU A 86 7.37 13.06 15.21
N ASP A 87 6.36 12.65 15.98
CA ASP A 87 6.45 12.57 17.44
C ASP A 87 7.53 11.58 17.87
N ALA A 88 7.57 10.39 17.26
CA ALA A 88 8.61 9.40 17.53
C ALA A 88 10.02 9.91 17.22
N MET A 89 10.21 10.60 16.09
CA MET A 89 11.49 11.22 15.73
C MET A 89 11.89 12.32 16.71
N THR A 90 10.93 13.10 17.18
CA THR A 90 11.14 14.17 18.16
C THR A 90 11.62 13.59 19.49
N LYS A 91 10.94 12.54 19.98
CA LYS A 91 11.34 11.82 21.19
C LYS A 91 12.74 11.22 21.08
N SER A 92 13.04 10.59 19.94
CA SER A 92 14.37 10.07 19.63
C SER A 92 15.45 11.16 19.75
N ARG A 93 15.24 12.31 19.09
CA ARG A 93 16.16 13.44 19.14
C ARG A 93 16.39 13.93 20.58
N ASP A 94 15.33 14.04 21.36
CA ASP A 94 15.42 14.55 22.74
C ASP A 94 16.18 13.56 23.63
N LEU A 95 15.96 12.25 23.47
CA LEU A 95 16.75 11.22 24.16
C LEU A 95 18.26 11.32 23.83
N TYR A 96 18.60 11.56 22.56
CA TYR A 96 20.00 11.77 22.17
C TYR A 96 20.60 13.02 22.81
N ARG A 97 19.84 14.12 22.89
CA ARG A 97 20.28 15.35 23.54
C ARG A 97 20.59 15.09 25.02
N ASP A 98 19.65 14.49 25.74
CA ASP A 98 19.81 14.21 27.17
C ASP A 98 20.98 13.26 27.42
N ALA A 99 21.21 12.28 26.54
CA ALA A 99 22.36 11.37 26.65
C ALA A 99 23.69 12.12 26.45
N ALA A 100 23.76 13.04 25.49
CA ALA A 100 24.93 13.86 25.25
C ALA A 100 25.20 14.83 26.43
N GLU A 101 24.16 15.42 27.01
CA GLU A 101 24.27 16.28 28.20
C GLU A 101 24.84 15.49 29.39
N ARG A 102 24.26 14.32 29.71
CA ARG A 102 24.77 13.46 30.79
C ARG A 102 26.22 13.01 30.58
N ALA A 103 26.60 12.71 29.33
CA ALA A 103 27.98 12.35 29.01
C ALA A 103 28.95 13.52 29.27
N ASN A 104 28.55 14.75 28.92
CA ASN A 104 29.36 15.95 29.19
C ASN A 104 29.47 16.24 30.70
N GLU A 105 28.38 16.08 31.46
CA GLU A 105 28.38 16.22 32.92
C GLU A 105 29.34 15.21 33.56
N ALA A 106 29.28 13.94 33.17
CA ALA A 106 30.20 12.92 33.65
C ALA A 106 31.66 13.29 33.35
N LEU A 107 31.96 13.76 32.14
CA LEU A 107 33.29 14.23 31.76
C LEU A 107 33.76 15.44 32.59
N ALA A 108 32.86 16.37 32.92
CA ALA A 108 33.17 17.51 33.77
C ALA A 108 33.56 17.06 35.18
N VAL A 109 32.79 16.14 35.78
CA VAL A 109 33.11 15.55 37.10
C VAL A 109 34.47 14.86 37.08
N TYR A 110 34.78 14.07 36.05
CA TYR A 110 36.10 13.44 35.93
C TYR A 110 37.24 14.45 35.83
N ARG A 111 37.04 15.57 35.10
CA ARG A 111 38.04 16.64 35.00
C ARG A 111 38.24 17.38 36.32
N GLU A 112 37.16 17.63 37.06
CA GLU A 112 37.22 18.27 38.36
C GLU A 112 37.94 17.38 39.38
N ALA A 113 37.62 16.07 39.41
CA ALA A 113 38.33 15.09 40.23
C ALA A 113 39.82 14.99 39.87
N ALA A 114 40.16 14.96 38.58
CA ALA A 114 41.55 14.94 38.10
C ALA A 114 42.28 16.29 38.25
N GLY A 115 41.56 17.39 38.49
CA GLY A 115 42.13 18.68 38.86
C GLY A 115 42.39 18.81 40.36
N ALA A 116 41.63 18.07 41.18
CA ALA A 116 41.79 18.01 42.63
C ALA A 116 42.94 17.07 43.06
N GLU A 117 43.18 15.99 42.34
CA GLU A 117 44.42 15.19 42.42
C GLU A 117 45.41 15.69 41.39
N GLY A 118 46.43 16.46 41.80
CA GLY A 118 47.42 17.08 40.90
C GLY A 118 47.82 16.22 39.69
N ALA A 119 47.52 16.73 38.49
CA ALA A 119 47.57 15.99 37.23
C ALA A 119 48.96 15.37 36.94
N PRO A 120 49.05 14.08 36.55
CA PRO A 120 50.24 13.55 35.89
C PRO A 120 50.30 14.05 34.44
N PRO A 121 51.51 14.18 33.84
CA PRO A 121 51.66 14.79 32.52
C PRO A 121 50.99 13.94 31.43
N VAL A 122 50.08 14.58 30.68
CA VAL A 122 49.48 14.01 29.47
C VAL A 122 50.60 13.79 28.43
N ARG A 123 50.97 12.53 28.18
CA ARG A 123 51.81 12.18 27.03
C ARG A 123 51.02 12.46 25.76
N ARG A 124 51.44 13.50 25.04
CA ARG A 124 50.99 13.79 23.67
C ARG A 124 51.34 12.58 22.78
N PRO A 125 50.38 12.00 22.04
CA PRO A 125 50.71 10.94 21.10
C PRO A 125 51.68 11.50 20.06
N ALA A 126 52.78 10.78 19.84
CA ALA A 126 53.80 11.14 18.86
C ALA A 126 53.16 11.17 17.47
N ALA A 127 53.43 12.24 16.72
CA ALA A 127 53.13 12.30 15.30
C ALA A 127 53.82 11.12 14.60
N GLY A 128 53.01 10.21 14.04
CA GLY A 128 53.50 9.11 13.22
C GLY A 128 54.18 9.64 11.95
N PRO A 129 55.17 8.91 11.43
CA PRO A 129 56.09 9.43 10.42
C PRO A 129 55.40 9.65 9.08
N ALA A 130 55.80 10.73 8.41
CA ALA A 130 55.66 10.89 6.98
C ALA A 130 56.31 9.71 6.23
N GLY A 131 55.56 9.07 5.34
CA GLY A 131 56.07 8.32 4.19
C GLY A 131 55.17 8.69 3.01
N LEU A 132 55.61 9.45 2.00
CA LEU A 132 56.62 9.21 0.96
C LEU A 132 56.25 8.06 0.01
N SER A 133 55.99 8.50 -1.23
CA SER A 133 56.13 7.83 -2.53
C SER A 133 55.06 6.84 -2.97
#